data_AF-A0A2R6WUA9-F1
#
_entry.id   AF-A0A2R6WUA9-F1
#
_cell.length_a   1.000
_cell.length_b   1.000
_cell.length_c   1.000
_cell.angle_alpha   90.00
_cell.angle_beta   90.00
_cell.angle_gamma   90.00
#
_symmetry.space_group_name_H-M   'P 1'
#
loop_
_entity.id
_entity.type
_entity.pdbx_description
1 polymer ?
#
loop_
_entity_poly.entity_id
_entity_poly.type
_entity_poly.pdbx_seq_one_letter_code
_entity_poly.pdbx_strand_id
1 'polypeptide(L)'
;MQAPWRLLLRNRVKAIALGNSGITRLESLCRQNRLLGCESSRLSSSIIRGARVMGTTSSASQGLPTPVAQEVSSGEQVDFKSISDSEWQKRLTREQFNVARQKGTERAFTGEYWNTKTSGTYLCVCCQTPLFDSSTKFDSGTGWPSYWEKIGDNVKSETDRSIPFMPRTEVLCAKCDAHLGHVFDDGPRPTGKRYCINSASIKLKPEEK
;
A
#
# COMPACT_ATOMS: atom_id res chain seq x y z
N MET A 1 22.56 14.07 -47.44
CA MET A 1 21.84 13.34 -48.51
C MET A 1 21.34 12.03 -47.92
N GLN A 2 20.02 11.82 -48.01
CA GLN A 2 19.26 10.84 -47.23
C GLN A 2 19.37 9.43 -47.83
N ALA A 3 19.54 8.41 -46.98
CA ALA A 3 19.46 7.00 -47.37
C ALA A 3 18.02 6.46 -47.17
N PRO A 4 17.52 5.58 -48.06
CA PRO A 4 16.10 5.28 -48.22
C PRO A 4 15.65 4.07 -47.38
N TRP A 5 14.75 4.28 -46.42
CA TRP A 5 14.08 3.21 -45.67
C TRP A 5 12.64 3.06 -46.16
N ARG A 6 12.44 2.26 -47.21
CA ARG A 6 11.14 1.66 -47.56
C ARG A 6 11.38 0.22 -48.01
N LEU A 7 11.06 -0.75 -47.16
CA LEU A 7 10.56 -2.03 -47.64
C LEU A 7 9.59 -2.61 -46.60
N LEU A 8 8.33 -2.56 -46.99
CA LEU A 8 7.16 -3.12 -46.32
C LEU A 8 7.18 -4.64 -46.48
N LEU A 9 7.28 -5.38 -45.38
CA LEU A 9 6.92 -6.80 -45.35
C LEU A 9 5.48 -6.94 -44.87
N ARG A 10 4.59 -7.21 -45.82
CA ARG A 10 3.18 -7.53 -45.64
C ARG A 10 2.98 -9.04 -45.76
N ASN A 11 2.12 -9.54 -44.88
CA ASN A 11 1.25 -10.71 -45.02
C ASN A 11 1.84 -12.12 -44.91
N ARG A 12 1.51 -12.78 -43.79
CA ARG A 12 1.01 -14.17 -43.78
C ARG A 12 0.46 -14.54 -42.41
N VAL A 13 -0.87 -14.54 -42.25
CA VAL A 13 -1.55 -15.47 -41.33
C VAL A 13 -2.84 -15.91 -42.03
N LYS A 14 -2.85 -17.18 -42.46
CA LYS A 14 -4.05 -17.90 -42.90
C LYS A 14 -4.78 -18.42 -41.66
N ALA A 15 -6.10 -18.34 -41.74
CA ALA A 15 -7.07 -18.85 -40.80
C ALA A 15 -6.96 -20.38 -40.59
N ILE A 16 -7.27 -20.82 -39.36
CA ILE A 16 -7.87 -22.11 -39.09
C ILE A 16 -9.07 -21.84 -38.18
N ALA A 17 -10.24 -22.24 -38.67
CA ALA A 17 -11.53 -22.18 -38.01
C ALA A 17 -11.94 -23.60 -37.62
N LEU A 18 -12.30 -23.80 -36.35
CA LEU A 18 -13.23 -24.81 -35.80
C LEU A 18 -13.57 -24.23 -34.39
N GLY A 19 -14.78 -23.88 -34.00
CA GLY A 19 -16.08 -24.48 -34.25
C GLY A 19 -16.61 -24.98 -32.90
N ASN A 20 -17.47 -24.21 -32.22
CA ASN A 20 -18.53 -24.80 -31.41
C ASN A 20 -19.67 -23.83 -31.13
N SER A 21 -20.86 -24.36 -31.29
CA SER A 21 -22.13 -23.68 -31.41
C SER A 21 -22.80 -23.42 -30.06
N GLY A 22 -23.54 -22.32 -30.01
CA GLY A 22 -24.81 -22.22 -29.28
C GLY A 22 -24.73 -21.96 -27.78
N ILE A 23 -25.32 -20.83 -27.36
CA ILE A 23 -26.51 -20.79 -26.50
C ILE A 23 -26.92 -19.32 -26.29
N THR A 24 -28.08 -19.02 -26.87
CA THR A 24 -29.13 -18.04 -26.54
C THR A 24 -28.87 -16.88 -25.56
N ARG A 25 -29.07 -15.68 -26.13
CA ARG A 25 -29.72 -14.49 -25.57
C ARG A 25 -30.74 -14.78 -24.46
N LEU A 26 -30.65 -14.06 -23.34
CA LEU A 26 -31.78 -13.69 -22.49
C LEU A 26 -31.44 -12.45 -21.65
N GLU A 27 -32.15 -11.37 -21.94
CA GLU A 27 -32.36 -10.23 -21.05
C GLU A 27 -33.21 -10.67 -19.86
N SER A 28 -32.92 -10.22 -18.63
CA SER A 28 -33.96 -9.82 -17.66
C SER A 28 -33.36 -9.19 -16.38
N LEU A 29 -33.55 -7.88 -16.27
CA LEU A 29 -34.12 -7.19 -15.11
C LEU A 29 -33.80 -7.71 -13.69
N CYS A 30 -32.87 -7.03 -13.01
CA CYS A 30 -32.86 -6.93 -11.56
C CYS A 30 -33.72 -5.72 -11.13
N ARG A 31 -35.03 -5.93 -11.02
CA ARG A 31 -35.96 -5.07 -10.26
C ARG A 31 -36.74 -5.99 -9.33
N GLN A 32 -36.61 -5.78 -8.01
CA GLN A 32 -37.71 -5.75 -7.04
C GLN A 32 -37.15 -5.78 -5.62
N ASN A 33 -36.85 -4.59 -5.08
CA ASN A 33 -37.25 -4.31 -3.70
C ASN A 33 -37.42 -2.79 -3.54
N ARG A 34 -38.59 -2.31 -3.99
CA ARG A 34 -39.07 -0.96 -3.73
C ARG A 34 -40.51 -1.11 -3.24
N LEU A 35 -40.65 -1.20 -1.92
CA LEU A 35 -41.93 -1.08 -1.24
C LEU A 35 -42.29 0.41 -1.18
N LEU A 36 -43.30 0.79 -1.95
CA LEU A 36 -44.19 1.92 -1.70
C LEU A 36 -45.48 1.28 -1.15
N GLY A 37 -46.22 1.78 -0.19
CA GLY A 37 -46.22 3.01 0.58
C GLY A 37 -47.54 3.03 1.38
N CYS A 38 -47.69 3.95 2.34
CA CYS A 38 -48.99 4.53 2.69
C CYS A 38 -48.76 5.79 3.55
N GLU A 39 -49.15 6.94 3.01
CA GLU A 39 -49.91 8.07 3.58
C GLU A 39 -49.96 8.27 5.12
N SER A 40 -50.13 9.47 5.70
CA SER A 40 -50.27 10.86 5.27
C SER A 40 -50.46 11.68 6.57
N SER A 41 -49.92 12.89 6.61
CA SER A 41 -50.42 14.06 7.38
C SER A 41 -50.57 13.96 8.92
N ARG A 42 -49.90 14.86 9.64
CA ARG A 42 -50.53 16.06 10.22
C ARG A 42 -49.54 16.85 11.09
N LEU A 43 -49.54 18.16 10.85
CA LEU A 43 -49.01 19.20 11.70
C LEU A 43 -49.70 19.19 13.07
N SER A 44 -48.95 19.46 14.13
CA SER A 44 -49.44 20.37 15.17
C SER A 44 -48.28 20.92 16.00
N SER A 45 -48.03 22.22 15.84
CA SER A 45 -47.23 23.02 16.76
C SER A 45 -48.04 23.30 18.02
N SER A 46 -47.45 23.14 19.20
CA SER A 46 -47.94 23.80 20.40
C SER A 46 -46.80 24.09 21.36
N ILE A 47 -46.61 25.38 21.56
CA ILE A 47 -45.76 26.04 22.54
C ILE A 47 -46.44 25.91 23.91
N ILE A 48 -45.72 25.45 24.94
CA ILE A 48 -45.97 25.90 26.32
C ILE A 48 -44.61 26.14 27.00
N ARG A 49 -44.53 27.32 27.61
CA ARG A 49 -43.43 27.87 28.40
C ARG A 49 -43.30 27.18 29.76
N GLY A 50 -42.05 27.08 30.21
CA GLY A 50 -41.64 27.55 31.54
C GLY A 50 -41.73 26.57 32.71
N ALA A 51 -40.58 26.25 33.29
CA ALA A 51 -40.29 26.49 34.71
C ALA A 51 -38.82 26.16 35.01
N ARG A 52 -38.13 27.15 35.61
CA ARG A 52 -36.83 26.97 36.28
C ARG A 52 -37.06 26.18 37.56
N VAL A 53 -36.18 25.21 37.86
CA VAL A 53 -35.89 24.79 39.23
C VAL A 53 -34.37 24.71 39.37
N MET A 54 -33.83 25.51 40.29
CA MET A 54 -32.48 25.38 40.82
C MET A 54 -32.47 24.25 41.85
N GLY A 55 -31.46 23.39 41.80
CA GLY A 55 -31.24 22.34 42.79
C GLY A 55 -29.76 22.00 42.87
N THR A 56 -29.18 22.30 44.02
CA THR A 56 -27.76 22.32 44.37
C THR A 56 -27.20 20.95 44.74
N THR A 57 -25.91 20.77 44.39
CA THR A 57 -24.86 20.02 45.13
C THR A 57 -25.14 18.59 45.59
N SER A 58 -24.33 17.64 45.12
CA SER A 58 -23.39 16.89 45.98
C SER A 58 -22.46 16.01 45.16
N SER A 59 -21.17 16.14 45.44
CA SER A 59 -20.07 15.28 45.00
C SER A 59 -20.33 13.81 45.33
N ALA A 60 -20.12 12.95 44.34
CA ALA A 60 -19.68 11.58 44.56
C ALA A 60 -18.72 11.23 43.43
N SER A 61 -17.46 11.58 43.62
CA SER A 61 -16.32 11.11 42.81
C SER A 61 -16.14 9.61 43.07
N GLN A 62 -16.92 8.80 42.36
CA GLN A 62 -16.62 7.38 42.19
C GLN A 62 -15.44 7.31 41.23
N GLY A 63 -14.25 7.06 41.79
CA GLY A 63 -13.03 6.89 41.04
C GLY A 63 -13.23 5.79 40.00
N LEU A 64 -13.08 6.16 38.72
CA LEU A 64 -12.91 5.18 37.67
C LEU A 64 -11.69 4.31 38.01
N PRO A 65 -11.76 2.98 37.85
CA PRO A 65 -10.57 2.16 37.92
C PRO A 65 -9.62 2.65 36.83
N THR A 66 -8.45 3.13 37.27
CA THR A 66 -7.30 3.42 36.41
C THR A 66 -7.10 2.24 35.47
N PRO A 67 -6.99 2.43 34.15
CA PRO A 67 -6.48 1.35 33.32
C PRO A 67 -5.06 1.07 33.82
N VAL A 68 -4.87 -0.14 34.34
CA VAL A 68 -3.55 -0.68 34.65
C VAL A 68 -2.69 -0.44 33.42
N ALA A 69 -1.72 0.46 33.54
CA ALA A 69 -0.66 0.60 32.57
C ALA A 69 0.09 -0.73 32.55
N GLN A 70 -0.27 -1.59 31.59
CA GLN A 70 0.51 -2.78 31.31
C GLN A 70 1.84 -2.29 30.74
N GLU A 71 2.87 -2.33 31.58
CA GLU A 71 4.25 -2.38 31.14
C GLU A 71 4.38 -3.55 30.16
N VAL A 72 4.53 -3.22 28.87
CA VAL A 72 4.80 -4.22 27.84
C VAL A 72 6.22 -4.72 28.08
N SER A 73 6.28 -5.92 28.64
CA SER A 73 7.48 -6.68 28.88
C SER A 73 8.30 -6.81 27.60
N SER A 74 9.57 -6.49 27.74
CA SER A 74 10.69 -6.82 26.87
C SER A 74 10.52 -8.11 26.04
N GLY A 75 10.45 -7.94 24.71
CA GLY A 75 11.22 -8.74 23.77
C GLY A 75 10.75 -10.17 23.46
N GLU A 76 9.50 -10.37 23.06
CA GLU A 76 9.17 -11.53 22.22
C GLU A 76 9.84 -11.33 20.85
N GLN A 77 10.98 -11.99 20.61
CA GLN A 77 11.67 -11.96 19.32
C GLN A 77 10.87 -12.79 18.30
N VAL A 78 9.92 -12.15 17.62
CA VAL A 78 9.15 -12.79 16.54
C VAL A 78 10.06 -12.97 15.33
N ASP A 79 10.31 -14.22 14.93
CA ASP A 79 10.95 -14.52 13.65
C ASP A 79 9.95 -14.28 12.51
N PHE A 80 10.08 -13.13 11.84
CA PHE A 80 9.21 -12.78 10.72
C PHE A 80 9.45 -13.63 9.48
N LYS A 81 10.58 -14.36 9.39
CA LYS A 81 10.92 -15.19 8.22
C LYS A 81 10.18 -16.52 8.25
N SER A 82 9.91 -17.06 9.43
CA SER A 82 9.19 -18.33 9.59
C SER A 82 7.68 -18.22 9.37
N ILE A 83 7.14 -16.99 9.28
CA ILE A 83 5.71 -16.76 9.06
C ILE A 83 5.32 -17.20 7.64
N SER A 84 4.24 -18.00 7.56
CA SER A 84 3.75 -18.55 6.30
C SER A 84 3.09 -17.49 5.42
N ASP A 85 3.07 -17.72 4.11
CA ASP A 85 2.44 -16.78 3.17
C ASP A 85 0.93 -16.65 3.40
N SER A 86 0.25 -17.71 3.88
CA SER A 86 -1.17 -17.64 4.25
C SER A 86 -1.43 -16.68 5.41
N GLU A 87 -0.51 -16.62 6.38
CA GLU A 87 -0.61 -15.66 7.48
C GLU A 87 -0.33 -14.24 7.02
N TRP A 88 0.64 -14.05 6.13
CA TRP A 88 0.91 -12.73 5.53
C TRP A 88 -0.25 -12.22 4.68
N GLN A 89 -0.93 -13.09 3.93
CA GLN A 89 -2.15 -12.72 3.18
C GLN A 89 -3.29 -12.21 4.08
N LYS A 90 -3.35 -12.65 5.34
CA LYS A 90 -4.34 -12.17 6.32
C LYS A 90 -3.94 -10.82 6.93
N ARG A 91 -2.64 -10.52 7.01
CA ARG A 91 -2.09 -9.31 7.63
C ARG A 91 -1.95 -8.14 6.65
N LEU A 92 -1.65 -8.44 5.39
CA LEU A 92 -1.35 -7.46 4.34
C LEU A 92 -2.53 -7.28 3.40
N THR A 93 -2.62 -6.11 2.76
CA THR A 93 -3.54 -5.96 1.62
C THR A 93 -3.06 -6.81 0.45
N ARG A 94 -3.98 -7.09 -0.50
CA ARG A 94 -3.65 -7.88 -1.70
C ARG A 94 -2.46 -7.30 -2.48
N GLU A 95 -2.40 -5.98 -2.61
CA GLU A 95 -1.31 -5.28 -3.31
C GLU A 95 0.01 -5.40 -2.54
N GLN A 96 -0.02 -5.14 -1.23
CA GLN A 96 1.16 -5.28 -0.36
C GLN A 96 1.71 -6.70 -0.38
N PHE A 97 0.85 -7.72 -0.32
CA PHE A 97 1.27 -9.11 -0.40
C PHE A 97 1.89 -9.45 -1.77
N ASN A 98 1.26 -9.02 -2.86
CA ASN A 98 1.78 -9.24 -4.22
C ASN A 98 3.16 -8.60 -4.40
N VAL A 99 3.36 -7.38 -3.92
CA VAL A 99 4.65 -6.70 -4.03
C VAL A 99 5.68 -7.31 -3.07
N ALA A 100 5.38 -7.35 -1.77
CA ALA A 100 6.34 -7.70 -0.73
C ALA A 100 6.69 -9.20 -0.66
N ARG A 101 5.78 -10.10 -1.05
CA ARG A 101 6.00 -11.57 -0.96
C ARG A 101 6.10 -12.25 -2.32
N GLN A 102 5.34 -11.78 -3.32
CA GLN A 102 5.39 -12.34 -4.69
C GLN A 102 6.36 -11.60 -5.62
N LYS A 103 7.20 -10.69 -5.07
CA LYS A 103 8.16 -9.87 -5.83
C LYS A 103 7.53 -9.10 -6.98
N GLY A 104 6.25 -8.72 -6.82
CA GLY A 104 5.56 -7.84 -7.75
C GLY A 104 6.11 -6.42 -7.72
N THR A 105 5.70 -5.61 -8.68
CA THR A 105 6.06 -4.18 -8.74
C THR A 105 4.80 -3.37 -8.96
N GLU A 106 4.61 -2.31 -8.16
CA GLU A 106 3.46 -1.42 -8.30
C GLU A 106 3.57 -0.62 -9.61
N ARG A 107 2.44 -0.12 -10.13
CA ARG A 107 2.46 0.69 -11.34
C ARG A 107 3.10 2.05 -11.06
N ALA A 108 3.98 2.52 -11.95
CA ALA A 108 4.58 3.85 -11.85
C ALA A 108 3.52 4.96 -11.67
N PHE A 109 3.83 5.93 -10.81
CA PHE A 109 3.01 7.09 -10.47
C PHE A 109 1.66 6.77 -9.79
N THR A 110 1.49 5.54 -9.27
CA THR A 110 0.24 5.14 -8.58
C THR A 110 0.41 4.94 -7.07
N GLY A 111 1.63 4.66 -6.59
CA GLY A 111 1.87 4.39 -5.18
C GLY A 111 1.65 5.59 -4.24
N GLU A 112 1.29 5.34 -2.98
CA GLU A 112 1.02 6.41 -2.01
C GLU A 112 2.21 7.36 -1.77
N TYR A 113 3.45 6.85 -1.91
CA TYR A 113 4.64 7.57 -1.49
C TYR A 113 5.50 8.12 -2.63
N TRP A 114 5.10 7.96 -3.90
CA TRP A 114 5.93 8.42 -5.03
C TRP A 114 6.17 9.95 -4.96
N ASN A 115 5.12 10.75 -4.77
CA ASN A 115 5.21 12.23 -4.70
C ASN A 115 5.24 12.81 -3.28
N THR A 116 5.23 11.94 -2.27
CA THR A 116 5.12 12.40 -0.87
C THR A 116 6.43 13.04 -0.41
N LYS A 117 6.34 14.18 0.29
CA LYS A 117 7.47 14.95 0.85
C LYS A 117 7.38 15.12 2.38
N THR A 118 6.51 14.36 3.02
CA THR A 118 6.30 14.40 4.46
C THR A 118 7.54 13.89 5.20
N SER A 119 8.01 14.65 6.18
CA SER A 119 9.12 14.27 7.05
C SER A 119 8.75 13.08 7.93
N GLY A 120 9.67 12.13 8.05
CA GLY A 120 9.50 10.93 8.85
C GLY A 120 10.35 9.76 8.38
N THR A 121 10.09 8.60 8.98
CA THR A 121 10.80 7.36 8.68
C THR A 121 9.91 6.39 7.93
N TYR A 122 10.42 5.80 6.86
CA TYR A 122 9.74 4.74 6.12
C TYR A 122 10.09 3.37 6.71
N LEU A 123 9.07 2.71 7.24
CA LEU A 123 9.16 1.41 7.88
C LEU A 123 8.75 0.30 6.91
N CYS A 124 9.25 -0.92 7.10
CA CYS A 124 8.77 -2.09 6.38
C CYS A 124 7.29 -2.35 6.70
N VAL A 125 6.45 -2.58 5.67
CA VAL A 125 5.03 -2.89 5.89
C VAL A 125 4.80 -4.21 6.65
N CYS A 126 5.74 -5.17 6.54
CA CYS A 126 5.63 -6.49 7.14
C CYS A 126 6.08 -6.51 8.61
N CYS A 127 7.32 -6.07 8.87
CA CYS A 127 7.96 -6.18 10.20
C CYS A 127 8.18 -4.84 10.90
N GLN A 128 7.73 -3.73 10.32
CA GLN A 128 7.82 -2.37 10.89
C GLN A 128 9.25 -1.89 11.19
N THR A 129 10.27 -2.57 10.65
CA THR A 129 11.67 -2.16 10.81
C THR A 129 11.93 -0.89 9.99
N PRO A 130 12.67 0.11 10.53
CA PRO A 130 13.03 1.31 9.78
C PRO A 130 13.98 0.97 8.62
N LEU A 131 13.62 1.42 7.42
CA LEU A 131 14.34 1.13 6.18
C LEU A 131 14.98 2.37 5.57
N PHE A 132 14.22 3.46 5.47
CA PHE A 132 14.64 4.69 4.80
C PHE A 132 14.19 5.93 5.56
N ASP A 133 14.98 6.99 5.47
CA ASP A 133 14.64 8.29 6.03
C ASP A 133 14.11 9.24 4.96
N SER A 134 13.12 10.06 5.30
CA SER A 134 12.58 11.08 4.39
C SER A 134 13.63 12.07 3.88
N SER A 135 14.67 12.39 4.67
CA SER A 135 15.79 13.26 4.26
C SER A 135 16.60 12.68 3.10
N THR A 136 16.61 11.36 2.96
CA THR A 136 17.30 10.66 1.88
C THR A 136 16.43 10.47 0.64
N LYS A 137 15.13 10.82 0.72
CA LYS A 137 14.20 10.72 -0.40
C LYS A 137 14.46 11.84 -1.40
N PHE A 138 14.47 11.51 -2.68
CA PHE A 138 14.61 12.50 -3.76
C PHE A 138 13.67 12.20 -4.92
N ASP A 139 13.45 13.19 -5.77
CA ASP A 139 12.65 13.03 -6.99
C ASP A 139 13.54 12.47 -8.11
N SER A 140 13.28 11.23 -8.50
CA SER A 140 13.98 10.55 -9.60
C SER A 140 13.24 10.62 -10.93
N GLY A 141 11.99 11.11 -10.96
CA GLY A 141 11.13 11.08 -12.15
C GLY A 141 10.71 9.68 -12.61
N THR A 142 11.02 8.62 -11.85
CA THR A 142 10.71 7.23 -12.25
C THR A 142 9.28 6.81 -11.94
N GLY A 143 8.60 7.50 -11.02
CA GLY A 143 7.24 7.17 -10.58
C GLY A 143 7.16 6.26 -9.35
N TRP A 144 8.29 5.94 -8.71
CA TRP A 144 8.38 5.23 -7.43
C TRP A 144 9.19 6.04 -6.42
N PRO A 145 8.92 5.92 -5.10
CA PRO A 145 9.73 6.57 -4.08
C PRO A 145 11.18 6.11 -4.19
N SER A 146 12.08 7.09 -4.30
CA SER A 146 13.51 6.87 -4.51
C SER A 146 14.31 7.48 -3.37
N TYR A 147 15.27 6.71 -2.86
CA TYR A 147 16.15 7.11 -1.76
C TYR A 147 17.60 6.93 -2.17
N TRP A 148 18.52 7.78 -1.68
CA TRP A 148 19.94 7.64 -2.00
C TRP A 148 20.73 6.88 -0.92
N GLU A 149 20.17 6.68 0.27
CA GLU A 149 20.77 5.95 1.38
C GLU A 149 19.72 5.17 2.17
N LYS A 150 20.15 4.05 2.78
CA LYS A 150 19.35 3.18 3.66
C LYS A 150 19.69 3.43 5.13
N ILE A 151 18.77 3.10 6.03
CA ILE A 151 19.02 3.15 7.48
C ILE A 151 19.72 1.86 7.93
N GLY A 152 21.02 1.96 8.23
CA GLY A 152 21.84 0.88 8.77
C GLY A 152 21.83 -0.40 7.92
N ASP A 153 21.87 -1.55 8.60
CA ASP A 153 21.92 -2.87 7.95
C ASP A 153 20.53 -3.55 7.81
N ASN A 154 19.45 -2.79 7.98
CA ASN A 154 18.08 -3.31 7.90
C ASN A 154 17.62 -3.64 6.47
N VAL A 155 18.39 -3.17 5.48
CA VAL A 155 18.12 -3.39 4.05
C VAL A 155 19.29 -4.18 3.46
N LYS A 156 18.96 -5.35 2.89
CA LYS A 156 19.90 -6.23 2.19
C LYS A 156 19.73 -6.11 0.68
N SER A 157 20.82 -6.37 -0.05
CA SER A 157 20.84 -6.34 -1.50
C SER A 157 21.26 -7.70 -2.03
N GLU A 158 20.49 -8.24 -2.97
CA GLU A 158 20.73 -9.55 -3.58
C GLU A 158 20.68 -9.45 -5.10
N THR A 159 21.45 -10.28 -5.82
CA THR A 159 21.42 -10.28 -7.28
C THR A 159 20.17 -10.97 -7.80
N ASP A 160 19.31 -10.21 -8.46
CA ASP A 160 18.12 -10.68 -9.15
C ASP A 160 18.46 -11.11 -10.59
N ARG A 161 18.26 -12.39 -10.87
CA ARG A 161 18.47 -13.03 -12.18
C ARG A 161 17.15 -13.43 -12.85
N SER A 162 16.03 -12.86 -12.43
CA SER A 162 14.70 -13.14 -13.01
C SER A 162 14.62 -12.80 -14.50
N ILE A 163 15.37 -11.80 -14.96
CA ILE A 163 15.46 -11.43 -16.37
C ILE A 163 16.76 -11.99 -16.97
N PRO A 164 16.67 -12.87 -17.99
CA PRO A 164 17.85 -13.36 -18.69
C PRO A 164 18.67 -12.20 -19.25
N PHE A 165 20.00 -12.22 -19.05
CA PHE A 165 20.98 -11.25 -19.58
C PHE A 165 20.93 -9.82 -19.01
N MET A 166 20.06 -9.53 -18.02
CA MET A 166 20.03 -8.23 -17.35
C MET A 166 19.97 -8.43 -15.83
N PRO A 167 21.09 -8.78 -15.18
CA PRO A 167 21.13 -8.92 -13.74
C PRO A 167 20.83 -7.57 -13.09
N ARG A 168 19.89 -7.55 -12.16
CA ARG A 168 19.57 -6.37 -11.35
C ARG A 168 19.95 -6.66 -9.90
N THR A 169 20.04 -5.62 -9.08
CA THR A 169 20.24 -5.79 -7.64
C THR A 169 18.91 -5.53 -6.95
N GLU A 170 18.26 -6.61 -6.51
CA GLU A 170 17.04 -6.57 -5.70
C GLU A 170 17.37 -6.09 -4.29
N VAL A 171 16.42 -5.38 -3.71
CA VAL A 171 16.48 -4.81 -2.37
C VAL A 171 15.41 -5.48 -1.54
N LEU A 172 15.82 -6.07 -0.42
CA LEU A 172 14.97 -6.83 0.49
C LEU A 172 15.12 -6.31 1.92
N CYS A 173 14.08 -6.50 2.74
CA CYS A 173 14.20 -6.27 4.18
C CYS A 173 15.04 -7.38 4.81
N ALA A 174 16.07 -7.03 5.58
CA ALA A 174 16.96 -8.00 6.22
C ALA A 174 16.24 -8.87 7.29
N LYS A 175 15.22 -8.31 7.96
CA LYS A 175 14.51 -8.99 9.06
C LYS A 175 13.42 -9.97 8.60
N CYS A 176 12.67 -9.66 7.56
CA CYS A 176 11.50 -10.46 7.13
C CYS A 176 11.58 -10.97 5.69
N ASP A 177 12.68 -10.67 4.99
CA ASP A 177 12.92 -11.01 3.58
C ASP A 177 11.84 -10.50 2.61
N ALA A 178 11.06 -9.50 3.03
CA ALA A 178 10.09 -8.82 2.16
C ALA A 178 10.81 -8.10 1.00
N HIS A 179 10.29 -8.27 -0.21
CA HIS A 179 10.68 -7.52 -1.38
C HIS A 179 10.36 -6.05 -1.21
N LEU A 180 11.33 -5.18 -1.47
CA LEU A 180 11.18 -3.73 -1.41
C LEU A 180 11.25 -3.12 -2.80
N GLY A 181 12.21 -3.54 -3.61
CA GLY A 181 12.41 -3.02 -4.97
C GLY A 181 13.81 -3.34 -5.50
N HIS A 182 14.47 -2.37 -6.14
CA HIS A 182 15.80 -2.52 -6.74
C HIS A 182 16.69 -1.32 -6.46
N VAL A 183 18.01 -1.54 -6.44
CA VAL A 183 19.02 -0.49 -6.32
C VAL A 183 19.79 -0.33 -7.63
N PHE A 184 20.05 0.92 -7.98
CA PHE A 184 20.76 1.34 -9.19
C PHE A 184 21.91 2.29 -8.83
N ASP A 185 22.86 2.44 -9.76
CA ASP A 185 24.08 3.24 -9.58
C ASP A 185 23.98 4.63 -10.26
N ASP A 186 22.76 5.09 -10.50
CA ASP A 186 22.41 6.36 -11.14
C ASP A 186 21.80 7.37 -10.14
N GLY A 187 22.17 7.24 -8.86
CA GLY A 187 21.70 8.13 -7.80
C GLY A 187 22.50 9.43 -7.65
N PRO A 188 22.00 10.38 -6.85
CA PRO A 188 22.72 11.61 -6.54
C PRO A 188 23.93 11.35 -5.62
N ARG A 189 24.82 12.33 -5.52
CA ARG A 189 25.85 12.38 -4.46
C ARG A 189 25.17 12.44 -3.08
N PRO A 190 25.78 11.89 -2.01
CA PRO A 190 27.16 11.40 -1.93
C PRO A 190 27.35 9.93 -2.34
N THR A 191 26.32 9.09 -2.22
CA THR A 191 26.46 7.64 -2.43
C THR A 191 26.49 7.23 -3.90
N GLY A 192 25.86 8.01 -4.78
CA GLY A 192 25.65 7.63 -6.19
C GLY A 192 24.66 6.48 -6.36
N LYS A 193 23.99 6.03 -5.29
CA LYS A 193 23.03 4.93 -5.31
C LYS A 193 21.60 5.46 -5.37
N ARG A 194 20.73 4.75 -6.07
CA ARG A 194 19.29 5.01 -6.10
C ARG A 194 18.53 3.74 -5.71
N TYR A 195 18.00 3.74 -4.50
CA TYR A 195 17.07 2.74 -4.01
C TYR A 195 15.67 3.08 -4.53
N CYS A 196 15.21 2.34 -5.52
CA CYS A 196 13.89 2.48 -6.14
C CYS A 196 12.94 1.48 -5.48
N ILE A 197 12.07 1.98 -4.60
CA ILE A 197 11.28 1.16 -3.68
C ILE A 197 9.81 1.24 -4.04
N ASN A 198 9.07 0.15 -3.88
CA ASN A 198 7.62 0.15 -4.02
C ASN A 198 6.98 0.80 -2.78
N SER A 199 6.06 1.74 -2.99
CA SER A 199 5.26 2.35 -1.93
C SER A 199 4.49 1.29 -1.14
N ALA A 200 3.95 0.27 -1.81
CA ALA A 200 3.23 -0.84 -1.18
C ALA A 200 4.10 -1.69 -0.22
N SER A 201 5.42 -1.59 -0.27
CA SER A 201 6.32 -2.37 0.62
C SER A 201 6.73 -1.62 1.89
N ILE A 202 6.41 -0.33 1.96
CA ILE A 202 6.81 0.57 3.04
C ILE A 202 5.60 1.27 3.64
N LYS A 203 5.76 1.82 4.84
CA LYS A 203 4.76 2.63 5.52
C LYS A 203 5.46 3.81 6.16
N LEU A 204 4.97 5.01 5.89
CA LEU A 204 5.51 6.22 6.51
C LEU A 204 5.07 6.32 7.98
N LYS A 205 6.02 6.52 8.88
CA LYS A 205 5.80 7.04 10.22
C LYS A 205 6.22 8.52 10.23
N PRO A 206 5.26 9.47 10.20
CA PRO A 206 5.58 10.89 10.24
C PRO A 206 6.33 11.25 11.52
N GLU A 207 7.24 12.22 11.43
CA GLU A 207 7.82 12.86 12.60
C GLU A 207 6.82 13.87 13.19
N GLU A 208 6.60 13.78 14.51
CA GLU A 208 5.84 14.78 15.25
C GLU A 208 6.68 16.06 15.35
N LYS A 209 6.06 17.19 14.98
CA LYS A 209 6.69 18.51 15.02
C LYS A 209 6.45 19.21 16.33
#